data_AF-A0A7K0VE01-F1
#
_entry.id   AF-A0A7K0VE01-F1
#
_cell.length_a   1.000
_cell.length_b   1.000
_cell.length_c   1.000
_cell.angle_alpha   90.00
_cell.angle_beta   90.00
_cell.angle_gamma   90.00
#
_symmetry.space_group_name_H-M   'P 1'
#
loop_
_entity.id
_entity.type
_entity.pdbx_description
1 polymer ?
#
loop_
_entity_poly.entity_id
_entity_poly.type
_entity_poly.pdbx_seq_one_letter_code
_entity_poly.pdbx_strand_id
1 'polypeptide(L)'
;SATENPLQGAAIVDQLTDILEEAVLVEFERIADRGGVLGAMETGYQRGRIQDESMLYEQRKHDGTLPIIGVNTFLSLSSANSTATVELARGTTEEKESQLHRLADFEERNREMAPAALKRLKEAAATDGNVFEALMDAVKVCSLGQISDAFFEVGGQYRRNV
;
A
#
# COMPACT_ATOMS: atom_id res chain seq x y z
N SER A 1 -38.51 -2.42 -7.88
CA SER A 1 -37.31 -2.31 -7.04
C SER A 1 -36.38 -3.45 -7.39
N ALA A 2 -35.09 -3.20 -7.54
CA ALA A 2 -34.12 -4.30 -7.69
C ALA A 2 -33.96 -5.00 -6.33
N THR A 3 -33.74 -6.31 -6.35
CA THR A 3 -33.45 -7.08 -5.12
C THR A 3 -32.08 -6.67 -4.57
N GLU A 4 -31.99 -6.39 -3.27
CA GLU A 4 -30.77 -5.89 -2.61
C GLU A 4 -29.82 -7.01 -2.17
N ASN A 5 -30.33 -8.23 -2.00
CA ASN A 5 -29.63 -9.41 -1.48
C ASN A 5 -29.88 -10.67 -2.34
N PRO A 6 -29.57 -10.63 -3.67
CA PRO A 6 -29.97 -11.67 -4.62
C PRO A 6 -29.34 -13.05 -4.38
N LEU A 7 -28.31 -13.14 -3.56
CA LEU A 7 -27.58 -14.37 -3.27
C LEU A 7 -28.07 -15.08 -2.00
N GLN A 8 -28.87 -14.42 -1.17
CA GLN A 8 -29.30 -14.97 0.12
C GLN A 8 -30.22 -16.18 -0.08
N GLY A 9 -29.91 -17.28 0.61
CA GLY A 9 -30.65 -18.54 0.50
C GLY A 9 -30.18 -19.46 -0.62
N ALA A 10 -29.14 -19.08 -1.38
CA ALA A 10 -28.46 -20.00 -2.27
C ALA A 10 -27.59 -20.94 -1.45
N ALA A 11 -27.92 -22.23 -1.42
CA ALA A 11 -27.23 -23.23 -0.60
C ALA A 11 -25.70 -23.26 -0.81
N ILE A 12 -25.22 -23.01 -2.03
CA ILE A 12 -23.78 -22.92 -2.33
C ILE A 12 -23.13 -21.69 -1.68
N VAL A 13 -23.83 -20.55 -1.65
CA VAL A 13 -23.32 -19.32 -1.06
C VAL A 13 -23.26 -19.46 0.45
N ASP A 14 -24.32 -20.00 1.06
CA ASP A 14 -24.37 -20.23 2.51
C ASP A 14 -23.23 -21.18 2.92
N GLN A 15 -23.05 -22.31 2.22
CA GLN A 15 -21.96 -23.25 2.51
C GLN A 15 -20.56 -22.63 2.33
N LEU A 16 -20.34 -21.86 1.25
CA LEU A 16 -19.07 -21.18 1.04
C LEU A 16 -18.82 -20.09 2.09
N THR A 17 -19.88 -19.47 2.60
CA THR A 17 -19.80 -18.48 3.68
C THR A 17 -19.30 -19.14 4.96
N ASP A 18 -19.88 -20.27 5.36
CA ASP A 18 -19.46 -21.01 6.56
C ASP A 18 -18.01 -21.49 6.46
N ILE A 19 -17.62 -22.04 5.30
CA ILE A 19 -16.25 -22.52 5.07
C ILE A 19 -15.24 -21.35 5.15
N LEU A 20 -15.59 -20.20 4.57
CA LEU A 20 -14.72 -19.03 4.59
C LEU A 20 -14.62 -18.44 6.00
N GLU A 21 -15.74 -18.34 6.73
CA GLU A 21 -15.76 -17.85 8.11
C GLU A 21 -14.83 -18.68 8.99
N GLU A 22 -14.99 -20.00 8.98
CA GLU A 22 -14.14 -20.91 9.77
C GLU A 22 -12.66 -20.78 9.39
N ALA A 23 -12.35 -20.73 8.09
CA ALA A 23 -10.97 -20.56 7.62
C ALA A 23 -10.33 -19.24 8.10
N VAL A 24 -11.12 -18.16 8.17
CA VAL A 24 -10.66 -16.85 8.69
C VAL A 24 -10.45 -16.91 10.20
N LEU A 25 -11.35 -17.53 10.95
CA LEU A 25 -11.22 -17.68 12.41
C LEU A 25 -9.98 -18.49 12.79
N VAL A 26 -9.70 -19.59 12.08
CA VAL A 26 -8.47 -20.37 12.26
C VAL A 26 -7.21 -19.53 11.98
N GLU A 27 -7.26 -18.63 10.98
CA GLU A 27 -6.14 -17.74 10.69
C GLU A 27 -5.96 -16.67 11.78
N PHE A 28 -7.04 -16.20 12.40
CA PHE A 28 -6.97 -15.31 13.56
C PHE A 28 -6.28 -15.98 14.75
N GLU A 29 -6.59 -17.24 15.04
CA GLU A 29 -5.91 -18.00 16.09
C GLU A 29 -4.41 -18.10 15.82
N ARG A 30 -4.01 -18.42 14.58
CA ARG A 30 -2.59 -18.46 14.18
C ARG A 30 -1.88 -17.12 14.40
N ILE A 31 -2.53 -16.01 14.12
CA ILE A 31 -1.97 -14.68 14.36
C ILE A 31 -1.91 -14.39 15.87
N ALA A 32 -2.95 -14.74 16.63
CA ALA A 32 -3.00 -14.56 18.07
C ALA A 32 -1.86 -15.32 18.78
N ASP A 33 -1.61 -16.58 18.40
CA ASP A 33 -0.52 -17.42 18.92
C ASP A 33 0.89 -16.83 18.67
N ARG A 34 1.01 -15.88 17.74
CA ARG A 34 2.26 -15.18 17.39
C ARG A 34 2.39 -13.83 18.10
N GLY A 35 1.60 -13.58 19.15
CA GLY A 35 1.59 -12.28 19.83
C GLY A 35 0.73 -11.24 19.11
N GLY A 36 -0.31 -11.69 18.41
CA GLY A 36 -1.18 -10.85 17.61
C GLY A 36 -0.49 -10.33 16.35
N VAL A 37 -1.13 -9.34 15.70
CA VAL A 37 -0.69 -8.82 14.40
C VAL A 37 0.74 -8.28 14.45
N LEU A 38 1.10 -7.53 15.50
CA LEU A 38 2.43 -6.93 15.63
C LEU A 38 3.52 -7.99 15.81
N GLY A 39 3.32 -9.00 16.66
CA GLY A 39 4.29 -10.09 16.82
C GLY A 39 4.41 -10.96 15.57
N ALA A 40 3.30 -11.19 14.86
CA ALA A 40 3.32 -11.85 13.56
C ALA A 40 4.10 -11.03 12.51
N MET A 41 4.01 -9.70 12.54
CA MET A 41 4.78 -8.82 11.65
C MET A 41 6.29 -8.82 11.97
N GLU A 42 6.66 -8.92 13.25
CA GLU A 42 8.07 -9.02 13.66
C GLU A 42 8.74 -10.30 13.13
N THR A 43 7.99 -11.41 13.11
CA THR A 43 8.45 -12.70 12.55
C THR A 43 8.26 -12.81 11.04
N GLY A 44 7.67 -11.80 10.39
CA GLY A 44 7.42 -11.78 8.96
C GLY A 44 6.34 -12.77 8.50
N TYR A 45 5.48 -13.27 9.40
CA TYR A 45 4.51 -14.33 9.11
C TYR A 45 3.58 -13.99 7.92
N GLN A 46 2.92 -12.82 7.96
CA GLN A 46 1.99 -12.43 6.90
C GLN A 46 2.72 -12.27 5.56
N ARG A 47 3.93 -11.68 5.58
CA ARG A 47 4.74 -11.50 4.38
C ARG A 47 5.16 -12.84 3.78
N GLY A 48 5.64 -13.76 4.61
CA GLY A 48 6.01 -15.11 4.20
C GLY A 48 4.83 -15.85 3.58
N ARG A 49 3.66 -15.84 4.23
CA ARG A 49 2.44 -16.47 3.70
C ARG A 49 2.02 -15.88 2.34
N ILE A 50 2.03 -14.55 2.20
CA ILE A 50 1.72 -13.89 0.91
C ILE A 50 2.72 -14.32 -0.17
N GLN A 51 4.00 -14.39 0.17
CA GLN A 51 5.05 -14.81 -0.76
C GLN A 51 4.88 -16.26 -1.19
N ASP A 52 4.62 -17.18 -0.25
CA ASP A 52 4.40 -18.60 -0.52
C ASP A 52 3.21 -18.81 -1.46
N GLU A 53 2.07 -18.15 -1.19
CA GLU A 53 0.87 -18.24 -2.03
C GLU A 53 1.10 -17.59 -3.40
N SER A 54 1.86 -16.50 -3.47
CA SER A 54 2.26 -15.89 -4.75
C SER A 54 3.14 -16.81 -5.57
N MET A 55 4.10 -17.51 -4.94
CA MET A 55 4.96 -18.47 -5.62
C MET A 55 4.16 -19.66 -6.12
N LEU A 56 3.22 -20.17 -5.32
CA LEU A 56 2.31 -21.24 -5.73
C LEU A 56 1.45 -20.83 -6.92
N TYR A 57 0.88 -19.63 -6.90
CA TYR A 57 0.10 -19.09 -8.02
C TYR A 57 0.96 -18.99 -9.30
N GLU A 58 2.14 -18.38 -9.22
CA GLU A 58 3.03 -18.24 -10.38
C GLU A 58 3.51 -19.60 -10.90
N GLN A 59 3.80 -20.56 -10.02
CA GLN A 59 4.12 -21.93 -10.42
C GLN A 59 2.97 -22.54 -11.21
N ARG A 60 1.73 -22.46 -10.70
CA ARG A 60 0.54 -23.02 -11.36
C ARG A 60 0.22 -22.34 -12.70
N LYS A 61 0.48 -21.03 -12.78
CA LYS A 61 0.36 -20.26 -14.01
C LYS A 61 1.41 -20.69 -15.03
N HIS A 62 2.65 -20.93 -14.62
CA HIS A 62 3.73 -21.33 -15.51
C HIS A 62 3.62 -22.79 -15.97
N ASP A 63 3.23 -23.72 -15.08
CA ASP A 63 3.08 -25.14 -15.40
C ASP A 63 1.74 -25.47 -16.11
N GLY A 64 0.80 -24.51 -16.13
CA GLY A 64 -0.49 -24.62 -16.83
C GLY A 64 -1.59 -25.31 -16.03
N THR A 65 -1.33 -25.72 -14.78
CA THR A 65 -2.36 -26.30 -13.89
C THR A 65 -3.42 -25.28 -13.52
N LEU A 66 -3.08 -23.99 -13.52
CA LEU A 66 -4.03 -22.88 -13.51
C LEU A 66 -4.21 -22.35 -14.94
N PRO A 67 -5.32 -22.67 -15.64
CA PRO A 67 -5.52 -22.25 -17.02
C PRO A 67 -5.79 -20.73 -17.10
N ILE A 68 -4.96 -20.02 -17.84
CA ILE A 68 -5.10 -18.59 -18.12
C ILE A 68 -5.16 -18.39 -19.64
N ILE A 69 -6.36 -18.02 -20.10
CA ILE A 69 -6.69 -17.82 -21.52
C ILE A 69 -5.82 -16.70 -22.10
N GLY A 70 -5.14 -16.98 -23.20
CA GLY A 70 -4.26 -16.02 -23.88
C GLY A 70 -2.88 -15.87 -23.25
N VAL A 71 -2.57 -16.61 -22.17
CA VAL A 71 -1.26 -16.58 -21.50
C VAL A 71 -0.57 -17.93 -21.53
N ASN A 72 -1.20 -19.00 -21.02
CA ASN A 72 -0.62 -20.35 -21.01
C ASN A 72 -1.47 -21.38 -21.78
N THR A 73 -2.72 -21.05 -22.12
CA THR A 73 -3.62 -21.87 -22.93
C THR A 73 -4.46 -21.00 -23.86
N PHE A 74 -5.01 -21.58 -24.92
CA PHE A 74 -5.78 -20.88 -25.96
C PHE A 74 -5.03 -19.66 -26.55
N LEU A 75 -3.75 -19.84 -26.89
CA LEU A 75 -2.91 -18.79 -27.46
C LEU A 75 -3.33 -18.44 -28.90
N SER A 76 -3.28 -17.16 -29.25
CA SER A 76 -3.56 -16.71 -30.61
C SER A 76 -2.38 -17.02 -31.54
N LEU A 77 -2.68 -17.64 -32.69
CA LEU A 77 -1.69 -18.01 -33.72
C LEU A 77 -1.03 -16.79 -34.40
N SER A 78 -1.67 -15.62 -34.33
CA SER A 78 -1.19 -14.36 -34.95
C SER A 78 -0.42 -13.47 -33.97
N SER A 79 -0.24 -13.89 -32.71
CA SER A 79 0.13 -13.02 -31.58
C SER A 79 1.62 -12.70 -31.43
N ALA A 80 2.49 -13.21 -32.29
CA ALA A 80 3.92 -13.01 -32.11
C ALA A 80 4.35 -11.53 -32.15
N ASN A 81 3.57 -10.60 -32.75
CA ASN A 81 3.98 -9.19 -32.89
C ASN A 81 2.87 -8.13 -33.02
N SER A 82 1.59 -8.41 -32.73
CA SER A 82 0.58 -7.33 -32.76
C SER A 82 0.50 -6.60 -31.41
N THR A 83 1.56 -5.92 -31.01
CA THR A 83 1.46 -4.93 -29.94
C THR A 83 0.65 -3.76 -30.47
N ALA A 84 -0.65 -3.72 -30.14
CA ALA A 84 -1.40 -2.48 -30.28
C ALA A 84 -0.63 -1.40 -29.52
N THR A 85 -0.35 -0.27 -30.17
CA THR A 85 0.30 0.86 -29.50
C THR A 85 -0.70 1.41 -28.48
N VAL A 86 -0.54 0.99 -27.22
CA VAL A 86 -1.35 1.51 -26.11
C VAL A 86 -0.72 2.82 -25.68
N GLU A 87 -1.51 3.89 -25.69
CA GLU A 87 -1.08 5.17 -25.16
C GLU A 87 -0.80 5.02 -23.66
N LEU A 88 0.40 5.42 -23.23
CA LEU A 88 0.80 5.35 -21.83
C LEU A 88 0.73 6.74 -21.21
N ALA A 89 -0.06 6.88 -20.15
CA ALA A 89 -0.03 8.08 -19.32
C ALA A 89 1.29 8.14 -18.54
N ARG A 90 2.09 9.19 -18.77
CA ARG A 90 3.36 9.45 -18.08
C ARG A 90 3.47 10.93 -17.78
N GLY A 91 4.11 11.27 -16.66
CA GLY A 91 4.39 12.67 -16.33
C GLY A 91 5.37 13.30 -17.34
N THR A 92 5.04 14.48 -17.85
CA THR A 92 5.86 15.19 -18.83
C THR A 92 7.06 15.88 -18.16
N THR A 93 8.01 16.36 -18.97
CA THR A 93 9.14 17.14 -18.46
C THR A 93 8.67 18.47 -17.88
N GLU A 94 7.72 19.13 -18.56
CA GLU A 94 7.16 20.42 -18.15
C GLU A 94 6.42 20.31 -16.81
N GLU A 95 5.71 19.21 -16.57
CA GLU A 95 5.06 18.95 -15.27
C GLU A 95 6.09 18.80 -14.15
N LYS A 96 7.21 18.13 -14.41
CA LYS A 96 8.29 17.98 -13.42
C LYS A 96 8.95 19.32 -13.10
N GLU A 97 9.29 20.10 -14.12
CA GLU A 97 9.86 21.44 -13.94
C GLU A 97 8.90 22.37 -13.18
N SER A 98 7.61 22.31 -13.52
CA SER A 98 6.55 23.04 -12.81
C SER A 98 6.50 22.67 -11.32
N GLN A 99 6.60 21.37 -10.98
CA GLN A 99 6.64 20.92 -9.58
C GLN A 99 7.88 21.41 -8.84
N LEU A 100 9.06 21.42 -9.48
CA LEU A 100 10.28 21.94 -8.89
C LEU A 100 10.20 23.44 -8.60
N HIS A 101 9.68 24.23 -9.55
CA HIS A 101 9.50 25.66 -9.38
C HIS A 101 8.51 25.97 -8.25
N ARG A 102 7.35 25.31 -8.24
CA ARG A 102 6.34 25.49 -7.20
C ARG A 102 6.84 25.12 -5.81
N LEU A 103 7.70 24.09 -5.72
CA LEU A 103 8.33 23.70 -4.47
C LEU A 103 9.30 24.78 -3.99
N ALA A 104 10.22 25.23 -4.85
CA ALA A 104 11.17 26.29 -4.52
C ALA A 104 10.44 27.58 -4.09
N ASP A 105 9.40 28.00 -4.81
CA ASP A 105 8.59 29.17 -4.48
C ASP A 105 7.84 29.02 -3.15
N PHE A 106 7.39 27.80 -2.82
CA PHE A 106 6.73 27.52 -1.55
C PHE A 106 7.71 27.56 -0.38
N GLU A 107 8.91 26.98 -0.54
CA GLU A 107 9.95 26.99 0.49
C GLU A 107 10.49 28.41 0.71
N GLU A 108 10.66 29.19 -0.35
CA GLU A 108 11.12 30.57 -0.24
C GLU A 108 10.11 31.45 0.52
N ARG A 109 8.83 31.37 0.14
CA ARG A 109 7.77 32.16 0.80
C ARG A 109 7.63 31.87 2.29
N ASN A 110 7.98 30.65 2.72
CA ASN A 110 7.79 30.19 4.08
C ASN A 110 9.11 30.04 4.87
N ARG A 111 10.23 30.50 4.30
CA ARG A 111 11.59 30.30 4.85
C ARG A 111 11.72 30.69 6.34
N GLU A 112 11.06 31.77 6.75
CA GLU A 112 11.11 32.27 8.13
C GLU A 112 10.21 31.47 9.10
N MET A 113 9.08 30.96 8.61
CA MET A 113 8.08 30.27 9.45
C MET A 113 8.34 28.77 9.57
N ALA A 114 8.90 28.15 8.53
CA ALA A 114 9.14 26.71 8.47
C ALA A 114 9.99 26.17 9.63
N PRO A 115 11.11 26.79 10.04
CA PRO A 115 11.95 26.25 11.12
C PRO A 115 11.19 26.11 12.45
N ALA A 116 10.36 27.09 12.80
CA ALA A 116 9.58 27.06 14.03
C ALA A 116 8.49 25.97 13.99
N ALA A 117 7.81 25.82 12.85
CA ALA A 117 6.79 24.79 12.66
C ALA A 117 7.39 23.37 12.70
N LEU A 118 8.52 23.15 12.03
CA LEU A 118 9.25 21.87 12.08
C LEU A 118 9.76 21.55 13.49
N LYS A 119 10.23 22.56 14.25
CA LYS A 119 10.63 22.36 15.64
C LYS A 119 9.47 21.88 16.51
N ARG A 120 8.30 22.54 16.41
CA ARG A 120 7.10 22.13 17.15
C ARG A 120 6.65 20.73 16.76
N LEU A 121 6.73 20.38 15.47
CA LEU A 121 6.40 19.05 14.97
C LEU A 121 7.33 17.97 15.57
N LYS A 122 8.64 18.25 15.61
CA LYS A 122 9.64 17.36 16.22
C LYS A 122 9.42 17.19 17.72
N GLU A 123 9.12 18.29 18.44
CA GLU A 123 8.81 18.25 19.86
C GLU A 123 7.55 17.41 20.14
N ALA A 124 6.49 17.59 19.35
CA ALA A 124 5.27 16.80 19.47
C ALA A 124 5.50 15.31 19.20
N ALA A 125 6.38 14.97 18.26
CA ALA A 125 6.74 13.59 17.95
C ALA A 125 7.70 12.94 18.96
N ALA A 126 8.57 13.73 19.61
CA ALA A 126 9.51 13.25 20.63
C ALA A 126 8.85 13.11 22.02
N THR A 127 7.68 13.71 22.21
CA THR A 127 6.90 13.67 23.44
C THR A 127 5.58 12.94 23.19
N ASP A 128 4.73 12.80 24.20
CA ASP A 128 3.40 12.20 24.07
C ASP A 128 2.36 13.21 23.53
N GLY A 129 2.79 14.08 22.60
CA GLY A 129 1.96 15.15 22.04
C GLY A 129 1.13 14.69 20.85
N ASN A 130 0.07 15.43 20.54
CA ASN A 130 -0.71 15.16 19.33
C ASN A 130 0.05 15.63 18.08
N VAL A 131 0.73 14.69 17.43
CA VAL A 131 1.50 14.95 16.18
C VAL A 131 0.60 15.48 15.06
N PHE A 132 -0.63 14.99 14.95
CA PHE A 132 -1.56 15.42 13.89
C PHE A 132 -1.97 16.88 14.04
N GLU A 133 -2.15 17.36 15.27
CA GLU A 133 -2.41 18.79 15.54
C GLU A 133 -1.24 19.65 15.06
N ALA A 134 -0.01 19.27 15.38
CA ALA A 134 1.18 19.97 14.91
C ALA A 134 1.33 19.92 13.38
N LEU A 135 0.92 18.81 12.74
CA LEU A 135 0.90 18.68 11.28
C LEU A 135 -0.04 19.67 10.61
N MET A 136 -1.24 19.91 11.18
CA MET A 136 -2.20 20.87 10.61
C MET A 136 -1.65 22.29 10.47
N ASP A 137 -0.69 22.66 11.32
CA ASP A 137 0.04 23.93 11.22
C ASP A 137 1.29 23.81 10.34
N ALA A 138 2.05 22.72 10.45
CA ALA A 138 3.26 22.51 9.66
C ALA A 138 3.00 22.50 8.15
N VAL A 139 1.93 21.83 7.68
CA VAL A 139 1.63 21.72 6.23
C VAL A 139 1.32 23.06 5.56
N LYS A 140 1.02 24.11 6.32
CA LYS A 140 0.78 25.46 5.78
C LYS A 140 2.09 26.13 5.32
N VAL A 141 3.21 25.74 5.92
CA VAL A 141 4.51 26.41 5.76
C VAL A 141 5.68 25.47 5.47
N CYS A 142 5.47 24.16 5.51
CA CYS A 142 6.49 23.14 5.28
C CYS A 142 6.08 22.18 4.16
N SER A 143 7.05 21.79 3.33
CA SER A 143 6.85 20.81 2.26
C SER A 143 6.79 19.38 2.80
N LEU A 144 6.30 18.43 1.99
CA LEU A 144 6.25 17.01 2.37
C LEU A 144 7.64 16.45 2.70
N GLY A 145 8.68 16.86 1.95
CA GLY A 145 10.06 16.47 2.19
C GLY A 145 10.57 16.96 3.54
N GLN A 146 10.42 18.27 3.80
CA GLN A 146 10.81 18.89 5.07
C GLN A 146 10.15 18.22 6.29
N ILE A 147 8.86 17.88 6.18
CA ILE A 147 8.11 17.18 7.23
C ILE A 147 8.63 15.75 7.43
N SER A 148 8.86 15.02 6.33
CA SER A 148 9.34 13.64 6.39
C SER A 148 10.74 13.55 6.99
N ASP A 149 11.64 14.44 6.59
CA ASP A 149 13.00 14.52 7.13
C ASP A 149 12.99 14.86 8.63
N ALA A 150 12.11 15.78 9.05
CA ALA A 150 11.93 16.09 10.46
C ALA A 150 11.45 14.88 11.28
N PHE A 151 10.56 14.03 10.73
CA PHE A 151 10.19 12.78 11.38
C PHE A 151 11.32 11.76 11.39
N PHE A 152 12.14 11.67 10.35
CA PHE A 152 13.30 10.76 10.33
C PHE A 152 14.34 11.11 11.39
N GLU A 153 14.54 12.41 11.69
CA GLU A 153 15.45 12.85 12.76
C GLU A 153 14.99 12.38 14.16
N VAL A 154 13.68 12.27 14.39
CA VAL A 154 13.12 11.98 15.73
C VAL A 154 12.70 10.52 15.90
N GLY A 155 12.03 9.95 14.90
CA GLY A 155 11.45 8.61 14.93
C GLY A 155 12.26 7.55 14.18
N GLY A 156 13.33 7.95 13.49
CA GLY A 156 14.11 7.07 12.62
C GLY A 156 13.39 6.72 11.32
N GLN A 157 14.03 5.87 10.52
CA GLN A 157 13.48 5.39 9.25
C GLN A 157 13.02 3.94 9.39
N TYR A 158 11.97 3.58 8.63
CA TYR A 158 11.56 2.18 8.55
C TYR A 158 12.73 1.32 8.05
N ARG A 159 13.12 0.34 8.88
CA ARG A 159 14.09 -0.67 8.48
C ARG A 159 13.34 -1.81 7.81
N ARG A 160 13.75 -2.16 6.59
CA ARG A 160 13.24 -3.36 5.94
C ARG A 160 13.62 -4.58 6.79
N ASN A 161 12.62 -5.22 7.38
CA ASN A 161 12.78 -6.56 7.91
C ASN A 161 12.96 -7.49 6.70
N VAL A 162 13.90 -8.44 6.78
CA VAL A 162 14.09 -9.45 5.72
C VAL A 162 13.08 -10.56 5.97
#